data_AF-A0A1G7C6J2-F1
#
_entry.id   AF-A0A1G7C6J2-F1
#
_cell.length_a   1.000
_cell.length_b   1.000
_cell.length_c   1.000
_cell.angle_alpha   90.00
_cell.angle_beta   90.00
_cell.angle_gamma   90.00
#
_symmetry.space_group_name_H-M   'P 1'
#
loop_
_entity.id
_entity.type
_entity.pdbx_description
1 polymer ?
#
loop_
_entity_poly.entity_id
_entity_poly.type
_entity_poly.pdbx_seq_one_letter_code
_entity_poly.pdbx_strand_id
1 'polypeptide(L)'
;MSQGKQCGISGGWLLTMLATALAMLLSMLVLWLNFISSAELDGRYQSTGQVHLSNGQVLEISHSLQVNHGRFYAMTRQGDSILETSGVVEYGFLGNYRLRVEDGQVTGLASEIDDELVFNLLYGRHKGSTIRLTSFDGCLYALETRQIYCPARNL
;
A
#
# COMPACT_ATOMS: atom_id res chain seq x y z
N MET A 1 35.93 4.00 -59.92
CA MET A 1 35.18 3.12 -58.98
C MET A 1 35.39 3.66 -57.57
N SER A 2 34.29 3.84 -56.84
CA SER A 2 34.17 4.57 -55.57
C SER A 2 34.99 3.91 -54.44
N GLN A 3 35.90 4.66 -53.81
CA GLN A 3 36.52 4.26 -52.55
C GLN A 3 35.52 4.57 -51.42
N GLY A 4 34.98 3.51 -50.80
CA GLY A 4 34.14 3.61 -49.62
C GLY A 4 34.94 4.19 -48.47
N LYS A 5 34.51 5.35 -47.96
CA LYS A 5 35.00 5.91 -46.69
C LYS A 5 34.67 4.93 -45.57
N GLN A 6 35.67 4.20 -45.08
CA GLN A 6 35.64 3.61 -43.76
C GLN A 6 35.70 4.75 -42.74
N CYS A 7 34.54 5.14 -42.19
CA CYS A 7 34.51 5.99 -40.99
C CYS A 7 35.00 5.16 -39.81
N GLY A 8 36.26 5.38 -39.43
CA GLY A 8 36.79 4.90 -38.14
C GLY A 8 35.95 5.47 -37.00
N ILE A 9 35.56 4.61 -36.08
CA ILE A 9 34.81 4.98 -34.87
C ILE A 9 35.63 6.03 -34.12
N SER A 10 35.13 7.27 -34.04
CA SER A 10 35.83 8.34 -33.34
C SER A 10 35.79 8.10 -31.83
N GLY A 11 36.84 8.48 -31.10
CA GLY A 11 36.89 8.33 -29.64
C GLY A 11 35.71 9.02 -28.91
N GLY A 12 35.14 10.07 -29.51
CA GLY A 12 33.91 10.72 -29.01
C GLY A 12 32.70 9.80 -29.04
N TRP A 13 32.55 8.97 -30.07
CA TRP A 13 31.46 8.00 -30.17
C TRP A 13 31.55 6.90 -29.11
N LEU A 14 32.77 6.43 -28.82
CA LEU A 14 33.02 5.47 -27.73
C LEU A 14 32.70 6.06 -26.36
N LEU A 15 33.08 7.32 -26.10
CA LEU A 15 32.74 8.01 -24.85
C LEU A 15 31.22 8.19 -24.69
N THR A 16 30.50 8.52 -25.76
CA THR A 16 29.03 8.61 -25.70
C THR A 16 28.38 7.26 -25.41
N MET A 17 28.87 6.17 -26.01
CA MET A 17 28.37 4.82 -25.76
C MET A 17 28.67 4.35 -24.33
N LEU A 18 29.85 4.67 -23.81
CA LEU A 18 30.20 4.37 -22.42
C LEU A 18 29.30 5.15 -21.45
N ALA A 19 29.08 6.44 -21.70
CA ALA A 19 28.24 7.28 -20.86
C ALA A 19 26.78 6.81 -20.86
N THR A 20 26.21 6.43 -22.01
CA THR A 20 24.85 5.91 -22.09
C THR A 20 24.72 4.54 -21.41
N ALA A 21 25.70 3.65 -21.58
CA ALA A 21 25.72 2.36 -20.90
C ALA A 21 25.78 2.53 -19.37
N LEU A 22 26.62 3.46 -18.88
CA LEU A 22 26.71 3.76 -17.46
C LEU A 22 25.39 4.35 -16.92
N ALA A 23 24.75 5.24 -17.68
CA ALA A 23 23.45 5.81 -17.32
C ALA A 23 22.34 4.75 -17.25
N MET A 24 22.31 3.78 -18.17
CA MET A 24 21.38 2.66 -18.14
C MET A 24 21.63 1.72 -16.95
N LEU A 25 22.90 1.44 -16.64
CA LEU A 25 23.26 0.64 -15.46
C LEU A 25 22.83 1.31 -14.16
N LEU A 26 23.06 2.63 -14.05
CA LEU A 26 22.61 3.40 -12.90
C LEU A 26 21.08 3.45 -12.81
N SER A 27 20.36 3.59 -13.92
CA SER A 27 18.90 3.59 -13.89
C SER A 27 18.34 2.22 -13.50
N MET A 28 18.92 1.12 -13.98
CA MET A 28 18.55 -0.24 -13.53
C MET A 28 18.87 -0.45 -12.05
N LEU A 29 20.02 0.04 -11.56
CA LEU A 29 20.38 -0.04 -10.15
C LEU A 29 19.38 0.74 -9.28
N VAL A 30 19.03 1.97 -9.67
CA VAL A 30 18.03 2.79 -8.98
C VAL A 30 16.68 2.08 -9.01
N LEU A 31 16.25 1.55 -10.15
CA LEU A 31 15.00 0.78 -10.25
C LEU A 31 15.02 -0.45 -9.33
N TRP A 32 16.13 -1.19 -9.28
CA TRP A 32 16.27 -2.35 -8.39
C TRP A 32 16.20 -1.95 -6.92
N LEU A 33 16.95 -0.93 -6.51
CA LEU A 33 16.95 -0.44 -5.13
C LEU A 33 15.59 0.11 -4.70
N ASN A 34 14.81 0.65 -5.64
CA ASN A 34 13.44 1.12 -5.39
C ASN A 34 12.37 0.06 -5.68
N PHE A 35 12.74 -1.10 -6.23
CA PHE A 35 11.84 -2.23 -6.43
C PHE A 35 11.71 -2.96 -5.10
N ILE A 36 10.79 -2.44 -4.30
CA ILE A 36 10.57 -2.86 -2.94
C ILE A 36 9.70 -4.11 -2.94
N SER A 37 10.25 -5.20 -2.42
CA SER A 37 9.50 -6.42 -2.12
C SER A 37 8.43 -6.12 -1.07
N SER A 38 7.32 -6.87 -1.10
CA SER A 38 6.28 -6.81 -0.06
C SER A 38 6.83 -6.97 1.37
N ALA A 39 8.04 -7.52 1.52
CA ALA A 39 8.78 -7.64 2.77
C ALA A 39 9.05 -6.31 3.50
N GLU A 40 9.11 -5.15 2.83
CA GLU A 40 9.27 -3.86 3.53
C GLU A 40 8.02 -3.46 4.32
N LEU A 41 6.86 -3.93 3.86
CA LEU A 41 5.59 -3.71 4.55
C LEU A 41 5.41 -4.70 5.72
N ASP A 42 6.26 -5.72 5.86
CA ASP A 42 6.11 -6.71 6.93
C ASP A 42 6.23 -6.03 8.29
N GLY A 43 5.24 -6.29 9.15
CA GLY A 43 5.13 -5.62 10.42
C GLY A 43 3.71 -5.58 10.95
N ARG A 44 3.57 -4.87 12.08
CA ARG A 44 2.29 -4.60 12.72
C ARG A 44 2.04 -3.10 12.74
N TYR A 45 0.83 -2.74 12.37
CA TYR A 45 0.36 -1.37 12.32
C TYR A 45 -0.95 -1.27 13.07
N GLN A 46 -1.16 -0.14 13.74
CA GLN A 46 -2.36 0.14 14.49
C GLN A 46 -2.66 1.64 14.49
N SER A 47 -3.94 1.96 14.62
CA SER A 47 -4.41 3.31 14.92
C SER A 47 -5.71 3.24 15.69
N THR A 48 -5.96 4.27 16.50
CA THR A 48 -7.18 4.42 17.29
C THR A 48 -7.68 5.85 17.14
N GLY A 49 -8.99 6.03 17.14
CA GLY A 49 -9.63 7.32 17.00
C GLY A 49 -11.06 7.31 17.52
N GLN A 50 -11.74 8.43 17.30
CA GLN A 50 -13.13 8.60 17.70
C GLN A 50 -13.91 9.20 16.53
N VAL A 51 -15.15 8.73 16.34
CA VAL A 51 -16.09 9.27 15.36
C VAL A 51 -17.28 9.84 16.12
N HIS A 52 -17.64 11.08 15.80
CA HIS A 52 -18.85 11.71 16.31
C HIS A 52 -20.00 11.39 15.35
N LEU A 53 -21.02 10.72 15.87
CA LEU A 53 -22.23 10.41 15.12
C LEU A 53 -23.16 11.61 15.07
N SER A 54 -24.05 11.62 14.07
CA SER A 54 -25.06 12.66 13.87
C SER A 54 -25.99 12.84 15.08
N ASN A 55 -26.21 11.77 15.83
CA ASN A 55 -27.01 11.73 17.06
C ASN A 55 -26.26 12.22 18.32
N GLY A 56 -25.02 12.70 18.19
CA GLY A 56 -24.20 13.22 19.29
C GLY A 56 -23.44 12.16 20.08
N GLN A 57 -23.59 10.87 19.75
CA GLN A 57 -22.80 9.80 20.36
C GLN A 57 -21.36 9.82 19.83
N VAL A 58 -20.43 9.37 20.67
CA VAL A 58 -19.01 9.22 20.32
C VAL A 58 -18.70 7.74 20.26
N LEU A 59 -18.15 7.30 19.13
CA LEU A 59 -17.80 5.91 18.88
C LEU A 59 -16.29 5.77 18.76
N GLU A 60 -15.71 4.90 19.59
CA GLU A 60 -14.30 4.54 19.46
C GLU A 60 -14.10 3.64 18.24
N ILE A 61 -13.09 3.96 17.45
CA ILE A 61 -12.69 3.21 16.27
C ILE A 61 -11.23 2.80 16.42
N SER A 62 -10.93 1.55 16.11
CA SER A 62 -9.56 1.04 16.07
C SER A 62 -9.31 0.27 14.79
N HIS A 63 -8.18 0.54 14.15
CA HIS A 63 -7.69 -0.18 12.99
C HIS A 63 -6.40 -0.91 13.35
N SER A 64 -6.28 -2.14 12.88
CA SER A 64 -5.04 -2.90 12.97
C SER A 64 -4.77 -3.59 11.65
N LEU A 65 -3.48 -3.66 11.30
CA LEU A 65 -2.99 -4.30 10.09
C LEU A 65 -1.74 -5.08 10.45
N GLN A 66 -1.72 -6.36 10.14
CA GLN A 66 -0.54 -7.20 10.21
C GLN A 66 -0.19 -7.64 8.80
N VAL A 67 1.06 -7.44 8.43
CA VAL A 67 1.62 -7.89 7.15
C VAL A 67 2.77 -8.84 7.44
N ASN A 68 2.76 -9.97 6.75
CA ASN A 68 3.72 -11.03 6.96
C ASN A 68 3.92 -11.81 5.65
N HIS A 69 5.14 -11.80 5.11
CA HIS A 69 5.51 -12.50 3.88
C HIS A 69 4.53 -12.25 2.72
N GLY A 70 4.14 -10.99 2.52
CA GLY A 70 3.24 -10.59 1.43
C GLY A 70 1.78 -11.01 1.60
N ARG A 71 1.37 -11.49 2.78
CA ARG A 71 -0.04 -11.58 3.17
C ARG A 71 -0.38 -10.50 4.18
N PHE A 72 -1.62 -10.02 4.14
CA PHE A 72 -2.11 -9.09 5.15
C PHE A 72 -3.36 -9.61 5.85
N TYR A 73 -3.52 -9.15 7.08
CA TYR A 73 -4.68 -9.36 7.93
C TYR A 73 -5.01 -8.01 8.57
N ALA A 74 -6.19 -7.48 8.29
CA ALA A 74 -6.65 -6.21 8.83
C ALA A 74 -7.89 -6.43 9.68
N MET A 75 -8.00 -5.70 10.78
CA MET A 75 -9.20 -5.65 11.60
C MET A 75 -9.57 -4.20 11.89
N THR A 76 -10.82 -3.84 11.62
CA THR A 76 -11.43 -2.59 12.03
C THR A 76 -12.50 -2.90 13.06
N ARG A 77 -12.37 -2.34 14.26
CA ARG A 77 -13.40 -2.38 15.29
C ARG A 77 -14.01 -0.99 15.42
N GLN A 78 -15.34 -0.96 15.49
CA GLN A 78 -16.10 0.26 15.61
C GLN A 78 -17.32 -0.03 16.50
N GLY A 79 -17.22 0.36 17.77
CA GLY A 79 -18.14 -0.12 18.81
C GLY A 79 -18.16 -1.65 18.88
N ASP A 80 -19.37 -2.22 18.79
CA ASP A 80 -19.60 -3.67 18.81
C ASP A 80 -19.38 -4.35 17.45
N SER A 81 -19.23 -3.57 16.37
CA SER A 81 -18.98 -4.10 15.03
C SER A 81 -17.50 -4.34 14.78
N ILE A 82 -17.18 -5.49 14.21
CA ILE A 82 -15.82 -5.87 13.81
C ILE A 82 -15.84 -6.28 12.34
N LEU A 83 -15.02 -5.61 11.53
CA LEU A 83 -14.68 -6.01 10.18
C LEU A 83 -13.28 -6.63 10.18
N GLU A 84 -13.20 -7.86 9.70
CA GLU A 84 -11.94 -8.56 9.45
C GLU A 84 -11.76 -8.71 7.94
N THR A 85 -10.58 -8.37 7.44
CA THR A 85 -10.21 -8.57 6.03
C THR A 85 -8.85 -9.23 5.93
N SER A 86 -8.68 -10.08 4.92
CA SER A 86 -7.40 -10.70 4.64
C SER A 86 -7.16 -10.85 3.15
N GLY A 87 -5.90 -10.95 2.78
CA GLY A 87 -5.52 -11.16 1.39
C GLY A 87 -4.02 -11.05 1.17
N VAL A 88 -3.65 -10.55 0.00
CA VAL A 88 -2.26 -10.46 -0.44
C VAL A 88 -1.83 -9.02 -0.64
N VAL A 89 -0.56 -8.77 -0.35
CA VAL A 89 0.13 -7.52 -0.70
C VAL A 89 0.65 -7.69 -2.11
N GLU A 90 0.06 -6.96 -3.05
CA GLU A 90 0.60 -6.80 -4.39
C GLU A 90 1.78 -5.81 -4.35
N TYR A 91 2.74 -6.02 -5.26
CA TYR A 91 3.99 -5.28 -5.33
C TYR A 91 3.79 -3.77 -5.20
N GLY A 92 4.64 -3.15 -4.38
CA GLY A 92 4.65 -1.71 -4.18
C GLY A 92 5.85 -1.05 -4.85
N PHE A 93 5.71 0.22 -5.20
CA PHE A 93 6.81 1.05 -5.71
C PHE A 93 6.77 2.41 -5.02
N LEU A 94 7.91 2.87 -4.48
CA LEU A 94 8.05 4.16 -3.81
C LEU A 94 7.00 4.40 -2.69
N GLY A 95 6.83 3.44 -1.79
CA GLY A 95 5.88 3.59 -0.66
C GLY A 95 4.40 3.54 -1.04
N ASN A 96 4.08 3.10 -2.27
CA ASN A 96 2.72 2.83 -2.71
C ASN A 96 2.49 1.32 -2.75
N TYR A 97 1.73 0.79 -1.81
CA TYR A 97 1.40 -0.63 -1.73
C TYR A 97 -0.05 -0.88 -2.13
N ARG A 98 -0.35 -2.11 -2.53
CA ARG A 98 -1.72 -2.52 -2.88
C ARG A 98 -2.08 -3.77 -2.10
N LEU A 99 -3.15 -3.70 -1.32
CA LEU A 99 -3.72 -4.84 -0.62
C LEU A 99 -4.89 -5.36 -1.47
N ARG A 100 -4.78 -6.56 -2.01
CA ARG A 100 -5.90 -7.22 -2.70
C ARG A 100 -6.64 -8.11 -1.72
N VAL A 101 -7.90 -7.77 -1.46
CA VAL A 101 -8.76 -8.49 -0.52
C VAL A 101 -9.14 -9.85 -1.12
N GLU A 102 -8.91 -10.92 -0.38
CA GLU A 102 -9.31 -12.28 -0.74
C GLU A 102 -10.52 -12.75 0.06
N ASP A 103 -10.62 -12.31 1.30
CA ASP A 103 -11.72 -12.62 2.22
C ASP A 103 -12.04 -11.44 3.14
N GLY A 104 -13.31 -11.33 3.54
CA GLY A 104 -13.80 -10.23 4.36
C GLY A 104 -15.08 -10.59 5.10
N GLN A 105 -15.03 -10.54 6.44
CA GLN A 105 -16.11 -10.89 7.34
C GLN A 105 -16.48 -9.71 8.23
N VAL A 106 -17.78 -9.51 8.43
CA VAL A 106 -18.29 -8.54 9.42
C VAL A 106 -19.03 -9.30 10.49
N THR A 107 -18.76 -8.98 11.74
CA THR A 107 -19.45 -9.52 12.92
C THR A 107 -19.97 -8.36 13.77
N GLY A 108 -21.03 -8.61 14.55
CA GLY A 108 -21.59 -7.60 15.46
C GLY A 108 -22.35 -6.45 14.77
N LEU A 109 -22.87 -6.67 13.55
CA LEU A 109 -23.79 -5.72 12.90
C LEU A 109 -25.11 -5.68 13.69
N ALA A 110 -25.27 -4.70 14.57
CA ALA A 110 -26.54 -4.40 15.21
C ALA A 110 -27.48 -3.67 14.23
N SER A 111 -28.80 -3.83 14.39
CA SER A 111 -29.81 -3.21 13.52
C SER A 111 -29.92 -1.69 13.63
N GLU A 112 -29.23 -1.08 14.61
CA GLU A 112 -29.26 0.37 14.91
C GLU A 112 -28.02 1.13 14.38
N ILE A 113 -27.22 0.50 13.52
CA ILE A 113 -26.02 1.14 12.96
C ILE A 113 -26.43 2.16 11.89
N ASP A 114 -25.95 3.40 12.05
CA ASP A 114 -26.09 4.49 11.08
C ASP A 114 -25.64 4.04 9.67
N ASP A 115 -26.43 4.34 8.65
CA ASP A 115 -26.25 3.85 7.26
C ASP A 115 -24.86 4.23 6.70
N GLU A 116 -24.30 5.37 7.14
CA GLU A 116 -22.95 5.81 6.75
C GLU A 116 -21.83 4.91 7.32
N LEU A 117 -22.04 4.31 8.49
CA LEU A 117 -21.09 3.40 9.13
C LEU A 117 -21.02 2.07 8.39
N VAL A 118 -22.19 1.55 8.00
CA VAL A 118 -22.34 0.30 7.26
C VAL A 118 -21.62 0.39 5.92
N PHE A 119 -21.73 1.53 5.22
CA PHE A 119 -21.08 1.71 3.91
C PHE A 119 -19.55 1.54 3.98
N ASN A 120 -18.90 2.14 4.98
CA ASN A 120 -17.45 2.05 5.15
C ASN A 120 -16.99 0.61 5.47
N LEU A 121 -17.77 -0.12 6.27
CA LEU A 121 -17.48 -1.52 6.62
C LEU A 121 -17.73 -2.47 5.43
N LEU A 122 -18.74 -2.20 4.60
CA LEU A 122 -19.10 -3.05 3.46
C LEU A 122 -18.19 -2.85 2.25
N TYR A 123 -17.63 -1.66 2.04
CA TYR A 123 -16.76 -1.44 0.88
C TYR A 123 -15.42 -2.20 1.01
N GLY A 124 -14.82 -2.19 2.20
CA GLY A 124 -13.52 -2.80 2.46
C GLY A 124 -13.50 -4.33 2.44
N ARG A 125 -14.65 -5.01 2.54
CA ARG A 125 -14.72 -6.49 2.59
C ARG A 125 -14.83 -7.16 1.23
N HIS A 126 -15.07 -6.42 0.15
CA HIS A 126 -15.39 -7.06 -1.13
C HIS A 126 -14.19 -7.84 -1.67
N LYS A 127 -14.37 -9.14 -1.89
CA LYS A 127 -13.36 -9.99 -2.52
C LYS A 127 -12.96 -9.42 -3.88
N GLY A 128 -11.65 -9.32 -4.12
CA GLY A 128 -11.07 -8.72 -5.31
C GLY A 128 -10.94 -7.20 -5.27
N SER A 129 -11.47 -6.53 -4.23
CA SER A 129 -11.19 -5.10 -4.02
C SER A 129 -9.71 -4.89 -3.75
N THR A 130 -9.22 -3.72 -4.17
CA THR A 130 -7.83 -3.31 -3.99
C THR A 130 -7.79 -2.06 -3.13
N ILE A 131 -7.10 -2.14 -2.01
CA ILE A 131 -6.87 -1.01 -1.10
C ILE A 131 -5.43 -0.52 -1.32
N ARG A 132 -5.29 0.71 -1.78
CA ARG A 132 -4.01 1.36 -2.01
C ARG A 132 -3.55 2.03 -0.72
N LEU A 133 -2.34 1.68 -0.30
CA LEU A 133 -1.66 2.32 0.81
C LEU A 133 -0.62 3.30 0.27
N THR A 134 -0.61 4.51 0.81
CA THR A 134 0.42 5.51 0.54
C THR A 134 1.07 5.94 1.84
N SER A 135 2.38 6.20 1.82
CA SER A 135 3.08 6.72 2.99
C SER A 135 2.59 8.12 3.34
N PHE A 136 2.21 8.33 4.59
CA PHE A 136 1.79 9.61 5.15
C PHE A 136 2.37 9.77 6.56
N ASP A 137 3.34 10.68 6.71
CA ASP A 137 3.96 11.04 8.00
C ASP A 137 4.43 9.84 8.85
N GLY A 138 5.10 8.87 8.21
CA GLY A 138 5.56 7.64 8.88
C GLY A 138 4.46 6.61 9.17
N CYS A 139 3.23 6.87 8.76
CA CYS A 139 2.11 5.94 8.74
C CYS A 139 1.72 5.59 7.28
N LEU A 140 0.75 4.71 7.13
CA LEU A 140 0.18 4.30 5.84
C LEU A 140 -1.27 4.77 5.78
N TYR A 141 -1.61 5.51 4.73
CA TYR A 141 -2.98 5.94 4.47
C TYR A 141 -3.62 5.05 3.39
N ALA A 142 -4.75 4.43 3.74
CA ALA A 142 -5.55 3.61 2.84
C ALA A 142 -6.54 4.51 2.08
N LEU A 143 -6.34 4.66 0.77
CA LEU A 143 -7.10 5.61 -0.04
C LEU A 143 -8.59 5.27 -0.12
N GLU A 144 -8.93 4.00 -0.30
CA GLU A 144 -10.29 3.53 -0.52
C GLU A 144 -11.12 3.48 0.77
N THR A 145 -10.51 3.09 1.89
CA THR A 145 -11.19 2.97 3.19
C THR A 145 -10.99 4.20 4.09
N ARG A 146 -10.11 5.13 3.69
CA ARG A 146 -9.71 6.32 4.45
C ARG A 146 -9.13 6.03 5.84
N GLN A 147 -8.56 4.83 5.99
CA GLN A 147 -7.97 4.37 7.24
C GLN A 147 -6.51 4.77 7.32
N ILE A 148 -6.02 5.04 8.53
CA ILE A 148 -4.60 5.28 8.80
C ILE A 148 -4.05 4.07 9.56
N TYR A 149 -2.87 3.61 9.17
CA TYR A 149 -2.17 2.50 9.81
C TYR A 149 -0.77 2.98 10.19
N CYS A 150 -0.54 3.23 11.47
CA CYS A 150 0.77 3.66 11.97
C CYS A 150 1.55 2.44 12.49
N PRO A 151 2.88 2.36 12.29
CA PRO A 151 3.68 1.29 12.87
C PRO A 151 3.39 1.17 14.37
N ALA A 152 3.11 -0.04 14.83
CA ALA A 152 2.96 -0.30 16.24
C ALA A 152 4.34 -0.09 16.89
N ARG A 153 4.58 1.12 17.42
CA ARG A 153 5.78 1.37 18.23
C ARG A 153 5.73 0.39 19.38
N ASN A 154 6.84 -0.33 19.61
CA ASN A 154 7.01 -1.20 20.75
C ASN A 154 6.52 -0.45 22.00
N LEU A 155 5.40 -0.90 22.56
CA LEU A 155 5.00 -0.57 23.92
C LEU A 155 5.97 -1.27 24.87
#